data_AF-A0A1I5K9H2-F1
#
_entry.id   AF-A0A1I5K9H2-F1
#
_cell.length_a   1.000
_cell.length_b   1.000
_cell.length_c   1.000
_cell.angle_alpha   90.00
_cell.angle_beta   90.00
_cell.angle_gamma   90.00
#
_symmetry.space_group_name_H-M   'P 1'
#
loop_
_entity.id
_entity.type
_entity.pdbx_description
1 polymer ?
#
loop_
_entity_poly.entity_id
_entity_poly.type
_entity_poly.pdbx_seq_one_letter_code
_entity_poly.pdbx_strand_id
1 'polypeptide(L)'
;MSTKPGIARQDAYDITKIREANDLLAMMKAVNEEREKPDAGVVWWLYAGADAVCALIAGVRGERGALLWSEPTKSFIPEAGINDKHVDYFTWESHHHPQRPGSEVPIDLMYRAVTEYVATQERPTCVNWIVAPDPYSGH
;
A
#
# COMPACT_ATOMS: atom_id res chain seq x y z
N MET A 1 13.37 1.58 30.29
CA MET A 1 12.36 0.98 29.40
C MET A 1 13.01 0.86 28.04
N SER A 2 13.28 -0.36 27.57
CA SER A 2 13.90 -0.56 26.25
C SER A 2 12.81 -0.43 25.19
N THR A 3 12.82 0.66 24.43
CA THR A 3 11.99 0.79 23.23
C THR A 3 12.38 -0.34 22.29
N LYS A 4 11.43 -1.21 21.92
CA LYS A 4 11.63 -2.18 20.83
C LYS A 4 12.17 -1.39 19.62
N PRO A 5 13.27 -1.83 18.98
CA PRO A 5 13.68 -1.21 17.73
C PRO A 5 12.54 -1.41 16.72
N GLY A 6 12.00 -0.29 16.21
CA GLY A 6 10.98 -0.32 15.16
C GLY A 6 11.52 -0.89 13.86
N ILE A 7 10.63 -1.20 12.92
CA ILE A 7 11.01 -1.68 11.58
C ILE A 7 11.73 -0.55 10.82
N ALA A 8 12.85 -0.88 10.17
CA ALA A 8 13.59 0.07 9.33
C ALA A 8 12.76 0.46 8.09
N ARG A 9 12.80 1.75 7.73
CA ARG A 9 12.13 2.30 6.53
C ARG A 9 12.80 1.77 5.27
N GLN A 10 11.99 1.22 4.37
CA GLN A 10 12.39 0.59 3.12
C GLN A 10 11.30 0.86 2.07
N ASP A 11 11.60 0.64 0.79
CA ASP A 11 10.61 0.70 -0.30
C ASP A 11 9.69 -0.53 -0.34
N ALA A 12 10.17 -1.66 0.17
CA ALA A 12 9.46 -2.93 0.12
C ALA A 12 9.71 -3.80 1.36
N TYR A 13 8.74 -4.63 1.70
CA TYR A 13 8.76 -5.49 2.87
C TYR A 13 8.32 -6.91 2.53
N ASP A 14 9.14 -7.88 2.94
CA ASP A 14 8.72 -9.27 3.07
C ASP A 14 7.87 -9.42 4.34
N ILE A 15 6.56 -9.51 4.20
CA ILE A 15 5.63 -9.55 5.33
C ILE A 15 5.77 -10.84 6.14
N THR A 16 6.39 -11.90 5.61
CA THR A 16 6.68 -13.13 6.38
C THR A 16 7.73 -12.89 7.47
N LYS A 17 8.52 -11.82 7.35
CA LYS A 17 9.52 -11.39 8.33
C LYS A 17 8.95 -10.38 9.34
N ILE A 18 7.72 -9.94 9.15
CA ILE A 18 7.04 -9.00 10.04
C ILE A 18 6.27 -9.81 11.08
N ARG A 19 6.71 -9.73 12.34
CA ARG A 19 6.11 -10.48 13.45
C ARG A 19 4.70 -10.01 13.79
N GLU A 20 4.50 -8.69 13.76
CA GLU A 20 3.25 -8.04 14.19
C GLU A 20 2.92 -6.92 13.19
N ALA A 21 1.68 -6.91 12.67
CA ALA A 21 1.23 -5.85 11.75
C ALA A 21 1.38 -4.45 12.36
N ASN A 22 1.22 -4.33 13.68
CA ASN A 22 1.33 -3.07 14.41
C ASN A 22 2.69 -2.37 14.22
N ASP A 23 3.78 -3.13 14.07
CA ASP A 23 5.11 -2.54 13.86
C ASP A 23 5.20 -1.87 12.47
N LEU A 24 4.62 -2.51 11.45
CA LEU A 24 4.55 -1.96 10.09
C LEU A 24 3.61 -0.75 10.04
N LEU A 25 2.45 -0.85 10.68
CA LEU A 25 1.47 0.24 10.73
C LEU A 25 2.00 1.46 11.49
N ALA A 26 2.74 1.25 12.58
CA ALA A 26 3.39 2.33 13.31
C ALA A 26 4.39 3.09 12.42
N MET A 27 5.17 2.37 11.61
CA MET A 27 6.07 2.97 10.63
C MET A 27 5.30 3.77 9.56
N MET A 28 4.26 3.17 8.97
CA MET A 28 3.43 3.84 7.95
C MET A 28 2.74 5.10 8.50
N LYS A 29 2.28 5.08 9.76
CA LYS A 29 1.69 6.25 10.44
C LYS A 29 2.72 7.35 10.68
N ALA A 30 3.89 7.00 11.20
CA ALA A 30 4.97 7.98 11.39
C ALA A 30 5.35 8.64 10.06
N VAL A 31 5.49 7.86 8.98
CA VAL A 31 5.75 8.41 7.65
C VAL A 31 4.59 9.27 7.15
N ASN A 32 3.33 8.89 7.40
CA ASN A 32 2.15 9.69 7.05
C ASN A 32 2.17 11.07 7.72
N GLU A 33 2.54 11.12 9.00
CA GLU A 33 2.63 12.33 9.82
C GLU A 33 3.82 13.22 9.44
N GLU A 34 4.96 12.61 9.11
CA GLU A 34 6.21 13.31 8.78
C GLU A 34 6.30 13.81 7.33
N ARG A 35 5.29 13.54 6.48
CA ARG A 35 5.37 13.92 5.06
C ARG A 35 5.53 15.42 4.85
N GLU A 36 6.51 15.79 4.02
CA GLU A 36 6.75 17.18 3.64
C GLU A 36 5.75 17.72 2.60
N LYS A 37 5.29 16.86 1.68
CA LYS A 37 4.39 17.22 0.58
C LYS A 37 2.97 16.73 0.89
N PRO A 38 2.00 17.61 1.19
CA PRO A 38 0.64 17.20 1.55
C PRO A 38 -0.17 16.66 0.35
N ASP A 39 0.23 17.02 -0.87
CA ASP A 39 -0.40 16.60 -2.12
C ASP A 39 0.15 15.27 -2.66
N ALA A 40 1.29 14.79 -2.16
CA ALA A 40 1.90 13.53 -2.54
C ALA A 40 1.85 12.47 -1.43
N GLY A 41 1.70 11.20 -1.81
CA GLY A 41 1.72 10.07 -0.90
C GLY A 41 3.07 9.35 -0.84
N VAL A 42 3.21 8.47 0.15
CA VAL A 42 4.31 7.49 0.20
C VAL A 42 3.75 6.09 0.01
N VAL A 43 4.43 5.22 -0.75
CA VAL A 43 3.95 3.89 -1.12
C VAL A 43 5.01 2.80 -0.86
N TRP A 44 4.54 1.59 -0.56
CA TRP A 44 5.35 0.41 -0.29
C TRP A 44 4.86 -0.82 -1.04
N TRP A 45 5.78 -1.73 -1.37
CA TRP A 45 5.47 -3.08 -1.82
C TRP A 45 5.52 -4.04 -0.64
N LEU A 46 4.41 -4.71 -0.38
CA LEU A 46 4.32 -5.76 0.62
C LEU A 46 4.18 -7.09 -0.12
N TYR A 47 5.11 -8.02 0.12
CA TYR A 47 5.13 -9.33 -0.53
C TYR A 47 5.37 -10.44 0.50
N ALA A 48 4.89 -11.65 0.23
CA ALA A 48 4.96 -12.77 1.16
C ALA A 48 6.01 -13.82 0.72
N GLY A 49 7.24 -13.69 1.20
CA GLY A 49 8.34 -14.61 0.90
C GLY A 49 9.15 -14.23 -0.35
N ALA A 50 10.32 -14.86 -0.50
CA ALA A 50 11.29 -14.51 -1.55
C ALA A 50 10.81 -14.79 -2.98
N ASP A 51 9.95 -15.79 -3.16
CA ASP A 51 9.39 -16.20 -4.46
C ASP A 51 7.98 -15.64 -4.68
N ALA A 52 7.58 -14.60 -3.94
CA ALA A 52 6.26 -14.00 -4.06
C ALA A 52 6.04 -13.42 -5.46
N VAL A 53 5.02 -13.94 -6.13
CA VAL A 53 4.58 -13.45 -7.45
C VAL A 53 3.43 -12.45 -7.36
N CYS A 54 2.88 -12.27 -6.15
CA CYS A 54 1.85 -11.31 -5.84
C CYS A 54 2.34 -10.32 -4.77
N ALA A 55 1.84 -9.09 -4.82
CA ALA A 55 2.16 -8.08 -3.82
C ALA A 55 0.96 -7.18 -3.55
N LEU A 56 0.82 -6.75 -2.29
CA LEU A 56 -0.02 -5.62 -1.93
C LEU A 56 0.82 -4.34 -1.99
N ILE A 57 0.45 -3.44 -2.87
CA ILE A 57 0.99 -2.09 -2.93
C ILE A 57 0.09 -1.21 -2.07
N ALA A 58 0.64 -0.67 -0.99
CA ALA A 58 -0.09 0.13 -0.01
C ALA A 58 0.58 1.48 0.17
N GLY A 59 -0.20 2.56 0.26
CA GLY A 59 0.34 3.90 0.44
C GLY A 59 -0.46 4.77 1.40
N VAL A 60 0.16 5.87 1.85
CA VAL A 60 -0.40 6.85 2.79
C VAL A 60 -0.35 8.26 2.20
N ARG A 61 -1.46 9.00 2.30
CA ARG A 61 -1.60 10.42 1.90
C ARG A 61 -2.65 11.15 2.74
N GLY A 62 -2.25 11.58 3.94
CA GLY A 62 -3.10 12.23 4.93
C GLY A 62 -4.16 11.25 5.43
N GLU A 63 -5.42 11.66 5.29
CA GLU A 63 -6.61 10.84 5.60
C GLU A 63 -6.94 9.80 4.53
N ARG A 64 -6.10 9.68 3.49
CA ARG A 64 -6.27 8.72 2.40
C ARG A 64 -5.15 7.71 2.40
N GLY A 65 -5.48 6.48 2.03
CA GLY A 65 -4.49 5.48 1.65
C GLY A 65 -4.64 5.12 0.18
N ALA A 66 -3.63 4.47 -0.39
CA ALA A 66 -3.72 3.84 -1.70
C ALA A 66 -3.60 2.33 -1.56
N LEU A 67 -4.32 1.58 -2.38
CA LEU A 67 -4.27 0.12 -2.45
C LEU A 67 -4.23 -0.34 -3.91
N LEU A 68 -3.34 -1.27 -4.20
CA LEU A 68 -3.32 -2.03 -5.43
C LEU A 68 -2.84 -3.46 -5.12
N TRP A 69 -3.58 -4.45 -5.59
CA TRP A 69 -3.13 -5.83 -5.55
C TRP A 69 -2.52 -6.19 -6.90
N SER A 70 -1.25 -6.58 -6.91
CA SER A 70 -0.52 -6.98 -8.11
C SER A 70 -0.40 -8.49 -8.18
N GLU A 71 -0.71 -9.03 -9.35
CA GLU A 71 -0.44 -10.41 -9.77
C GLU A 71 0.43 -10.36 -11.04
N PRO A 72 1.01 -11.49 -11.50
CA PRO A 72 1.93 -11.49 -12.64
C PRO A 72 1.37 -10.93 -13.96
N THR A 73 0.04 -11.03 -14.16
CA THR A 73 -0.61 -10.65 -15.41
C THR A 73 -1.73 -9.64 -15.24
N LYS A 74 -2.06 -9.29 -14.00
CA LYS A 74 -3.22 -8.44 -13.67
C LYS A 74 -2.92 -7.60 -12.45
N SER A 75 -3.55 -6.45 -12.38
CA SER A 75 -3.63 -5.67 -11.16
C SER A 75 -5.09 -5.48 -10.80
N PHE A 76 -5.34 -5.26 -9.52
CA PHE A 76 -6.67 -5.01 -8.99
C PHE A 76 -6.62 -3.75 -8.14
N ILE A 77 -7.69 -2.97 -8.22
CA ILE A 77 -7.91 -1.78 -7.41
C ILE A 77 -9.19 -1.96 -6.59
N PRO A 78 -9.37 -1.20 -5.51
CA PRO A 78 -10.63 -1.17 -4.78
C PRO A 78 -11.81 -0.77 -5.67
N GLU A 79 -12.92 -1.50 -5.57
CA GLU A 79 -14.17 -1.16 -6.25
C GLU A 79 -14.69 0.23 -5.83
N ALA A 80 -14.58 0.53 -4.54
CA ALA A 80 -15.02 1.79 -3.92
C ALA A 80 -13.89 2.82 -3.83
N GLY A 81 -12.97 2.83 -4.81
CA GLY A 81 -11.89 3.81 -4.87
C GLY A 81 -12.38 5.26 -5.00
N ILE A 82 -11.71 6.21 -4.35
CA ILE A 82 -12.21 7.58 -4.15
C ILE A 82 -11.51 8.66 -4.98
N ASN A 83 -10.41 8.36 -5.67
CA ASN A 83 -9.75 9.32 -6.56
C ASN A 83 -10.21 9.15 -8.01
N ASP A 84 -10.54 10.26 -8.66
CA ASP A 84 -10.98 10.33 -10.06
C ASP A 84 -9.81 10.56 -11.04
N LYS A 85 -8.65 10.98 -10.52
CA LYS A 85 -7.44 11.32 -11.27
C LYS A 85 -6.24 10.56 -10.75
N HIS A 86 -5.17 10.56 -11.54
CA HIS A 86 -3.87 10.11 -11.07
C HIS A 86 -3.41 10.97 -9.89
N VAL A 87 -2.80 10.33 -8.90
CA VAL A 87 -2.26 10.97 -7.70
C VAL A 87 -0.81 10.57 -7.53
N ASP A 88 0.05 11.54 -7.23
CA ASP A 88 1.47 11.28 -7.04
C ASP A 88 1.73 10.54 -5.74
N TYR A 89 2.40 9.40 -5.87
CA TYR A 89 2.97 8.67 -4.75
C TYR A 89 4.45 8.44 -5.06
N PHE A 90 5.25 8.41 -4.01
CA PHE A 90 6.68 8.15 -4.10
C PHE A 90 7.05 7.02 -3.15
N THR A 91 8.09 6.26 -3.50
CA THR A 91 8.67 5.32 -2.54
C THR A 91 9.43 6.08 -1.45
N TRP A 92 9.88 5.38 -0.41
CA TRP A 92 10.68 6.00 0.63
C TRP A 92 12.00 6.57 0.07
N GLU A 93 12.58 5.90 -0.93
CA GLU A 93 13.75 6.38 -1.69
C GLU A 93 13.41 7.39 -2.81
N SER A 94 12.20 7.98 -2.79
CA SER A 94 11.75 9.03 -3.72
C SER A 94 11.56 8.58 -5.18
N HIS A 95 11.42 7.28 -5.46
CA HIS A 95 11.02 6.82 -6.79
C HIS A 95 9.55 7.16 -7.04
N HIS A 96 9.24 7.82 -8.17
CA HIS A 96 7.87 8.20 -8.51
C HIS A 96 7.06 6.98 -8.95
N HIS A 97 5.91 6.79 -8.31
CA HIS A 97 4.98 5.70 -8.61
C HIS A 97 3.52 6.20 -8.52
N PRO A 98 3.03 6.93 -9.55
CA PRO A 98 1.70 7.50 -9.52
C PRO A 98 0.62 6.43 -9.38
N GLN A 99 -0.37 6.71 -8.54
CA GLN A 99 -1.52 5.83 -8.35
C GLN A 99 -2.63 6.26 -9.30
N ARG A 100 -3.27 5.27 -9.94
CA ARG A 100 -4.32 5.47 -10.95
C ARG A 100 -5.66 5.87 -10.31
N PRO A 101 -6.63 6.38 -11.10
CA PRO A 101 -8.00 6.54 -10.63
C PRO A 101 -8.55 5.25 -9.99
N GLY A 102 -9.26 5.41 -8.88
CA GLY A 102 -9.84 4.31 -8.10
C GLY A 102 -8.87 3.58 -7.16
N SER A 103 -7.61 3.99 -7.05
CA SER A 103 -6.66 3.36 -6.12
C SER A 103 -6.74 3.87 -4.68
N GLU A 104 -7.20 5.10 -4.46
CA GLU A 104 -7.30 5.68 -3.12
C GLU A 104 -8.53 5.18 -2.36
N VAL A 105 -8.39 5.03 -1.05
CA VAL A 105 -9.43 4.65 -0.09
C VAL A 105 -9.29 5.48 1.18
N PRO A 106 -10.30 5.52 2.07
CA PRO A 106 -10.10 6.03 3.43
C PRO A 106 -8.92 5.34 4.13
N ILE A 107 -8.10 6.10 4.86
CA ILE A 107 -6.87 5.58 5.47
C ILE A 107 -7.10 4.35 6.36
N ASP A 108 -8.23 4.31 7.09
CA ASP A 108 -8.59 3.19 7.95
C ASP A 108 -8.78 1.88 7.17
N LEU A 109 -9.34 1.95 5.95
CA LEU A 109 -9.49 0.77 5.11
C LEU A 109 -8.14 0.26 4.63
N MET A 110 -7.21 1.17 4.29
CA MET A 110 -5.85 0.80 3.93
C MET A 110 -5.13 0.11 5.10
N TYR A 111 -5.21 0.66 6.32
CA TYR A 111 -4.60 0.01 7.49
C TYR A 111 -5.22 -1.34 7.81
N ARG A 112 -6.54 -1.50 7.65
CA ARG A 112 -7.21 -2.80 7.81
C ARG A 112 -6.72 -3.81 6.76
N ALA A 113 -6.59 -3.40 5.51
CA ALA A 113 -6.10 -4.25 4.43
C ALA A 113 -4.66 -4.72 4.67
N VAL A 114 -3.77 -3.82 5.11
CA VAL A 114 -2.39 -4.18 5.49
C VAL A 114 -2.38 -5.14 6.68
N THR A 115 -3.22 -4.89 7.69
CA THR A 115 -3.34 -5.79 8.86
C THR A 115 -3.75 -7.19 8.44
N GLU A 116 -4.80 -7.29 7.61
CA GLU A 116 -5.29 -8.56 7.11
C GLU A 116 -4.23 -9.25 6.27
N TYR A 117 -3.56 -8.54 5.35
CA TYR A 117 -2.52 -9.12 4.51
C TYR A 117 -1.34 -9.68 5.33
N VAL A 118 -0.89 -8.97 6.36
CA VAL A 118 0.17 -9.48 7.26
C VAL A 118 -0.30 -10.77 7.97
N ALA A 119 -1.57 -10.87 8.33
CA ALA A 119 -2.11 -12.03 9.03
C ALA A 119 -2.38 -13.24 8.11
N THR A 120 -2.88 -13.01 6.89
CA THR A 120 -3.34 -14.08 5.99
C THR A 120 -2.36 -14.39 4.88
N GLN A 121 -1.51 -13.44 4.50
CA GLN A 121 -0.63 -13.49 3.33
C GLN A 121 -1.41 -13.63 2.00
N GLU A 122 -2.71 -13.38 2.04
CA GLU A 122 -3.63 -13.46 0.90
C GLU A 122 -4.21 -12.08 0.57
N ARG A 123 -4.74 -11.91 -0.64
CA ARG A 123 -5.39 -10.66 -1.04
C ARG A 123 -6.46 -10.26 0.00
N PRO A 124 -6.39 -9.06 0.61
CA PRO A 124 -7.29 -8.67 1.69
C PRO A 124 -8.77 -8.75 1.30
N THR A 125 -9.56 -9.48 2.08
CA THR A 125 -11.00 -9.66 1.88
C THR A 125 -11.81 -8.50 2.42
N CYS A 126 -11.25 -7.67 3.31
CA CYS A 126 -11.91 -6.43 3.75
C CYS A 126 -12.06 -5.38 2.64
N VAL A 127 -11.50 -5.63 1.46
CA VAL A 127 -11.59 -4.78 0.26
C VAL A 127 -12.29 -5.57 -0.84
N ASN A 128 -13.31 -4.99 -1.46
CA ASN A 128 -13.84 -5.49 -2.72
C ASN A 128 -12.92 -5.06 -3.86
N TRP A 129 -12.42 -6.01 -4.63
CA TRP A 129 -11.43 -5.77 -5.68
C TRP A 129 -12.07 -5.90 -7.07
N ILE A 130 -11.75 -4.96 -7.95
CA ILE A 130 -12.03 -5.04 -9.39
C ILE A 130 -10.73 -5.09 -10.16
N VAL A 131 -10.75 -5.71 -11.33
CA VAL A 131 -9.59 -5.70 -12.24
C VAL A 131 -9.32 -4.25 -12.62
N ALA A 132 -8.08 -3.81 -12.41
CA ALA A 132 -7.64 -2.50 -12.80
C ALA A 132 -7.75 -2.39 -14.33
N PRO A 133 -8.29 -1.27 -14.88
CA PRO A 133 -8.31 -1.07 -16.32
C PRO A 133 -6.91 -1.21 -16.91
N ASP A 134 -6.82 -1.81 -18.09
CA ASP A 134 -5.55 -1.89 -18.82
C ASP A 134 -5.06 -0.46 -19.07
N PRO A 135 -3.83 -0.09 -18.66
CA PRO A 135 -3.29 1.24 -18.91
C PRO A 135 -3.27 1.64 -20.40
N TYR A 136 -3.42 0.68 -21.33
CA TYR A 136 -3.44 0.91 -22.78
C TYR A 136 -4.84 0.81 -23.41
N SER A 137 -5.90 0.58 -22.63
CA SER A 137 -7.27 0.42 -23.16
C SER A 137 -7.99 1.74 -23.52
N GLY A 138 -7.27 2.86 -23.51
CA GLY A 138 -7.78 4.18 -23.86
C GLY A 138 -7.15 4.75 -25.14
N HIS A 139 -7.53 4.21 -26.30
CA HIS A 139 -7.42 4.88 -27.61
C HIS A 139 -8.66 4.60 -28.45
#